data_AF-A0A2P8QQI0-F1
#
_entry.id   AF-A0A2P8QQI0-F1
#
_cell.length_a   1.000
_cell.length_b   1.000
_cell.length_c   1.000
_cell.angle_alpha   90.00
_cell.angle_beta   90.00
_cell.angle_gamma   90.00
#
_symmetry.space_group_name_H-M   'P 1'
#
loop_
_entity.id
_entity.type
_entity.pdbx_description
1 polymer ?
#
loop_
_entity_poly.entity_id
_entity_poly.type
_entity_poly.pdbx_seq_one_letter_code
_entity_poly.pdbx_strand_id
1 'polypeptide(L)' 'FEPVAEAIEGVVQMITIPIQKVRPKKATVKFGMEMAVESGQLAAVIVKGSGKANLEITLEWEPQDKIEL' A
#
# COMPACT_ATOMS: atom_id res chain seq x y z
N PHE A 1 4.75 19.44 4.66
CA PHE A 1 4.86 17.97 4.52
C PHE A 1 3.76 17.22 5.24
N GLU A 2 3.07 17.81 6.22
CA GLU A 2 1.94 17.19 6.92
C GLU A 2 0.83 16.64 6.01
N PRO A 3 0.36 17.35 4.95
CA PRO A 3 -0.63 16.78 4.02
C PRO A 3 -0.16 15.52 3.28
N VAL A 4 1.17 15.38 3.10
CA VAL A 4 1.78 14.21 2.46
C VAL A 4 1.78 13.02 3.41
N ALA A 5 2.05 13.25 4.69
CA ALA A 5 1.99 12.22 5.73
C ALA A 5 0.55 11.71 5.91
N GLU A 6 -0.44 12.61 5.93
CA GLU A 6 -1.86 12.25 6.01
C GLU A 6 -2.30 11.39 4.82
N ALA A 7 -1.86 11.73 3.59
CA ALA A 7 -2.15 10.94 2.41
C ALA A 7 -1.55 9.52 2.47
N ILE A 8 -0.30 9.40 2.94
CA ILE A 8 0.36 8.11 3.16
C ILE A 8 -0.41 7.29 4.21
N GLU A 9 -0.77 7.92 5.33
CA GLU A 9 -1.46 7.26 6.43
C GLU A 9 -2.84 6.73 6.00
N GLY A 10 -3.60 7.52 5.24
CA GLY A 10 -4.87 7.08 4.67
C GLY A 10 -4.74 5.84 3.79
N VAL A 11 -3.71 5.77 2.93
CA VAL A 11 -3.45 4.58 2.09
C VAL A 11 -3.10 3.37 2.94
N VAL A 12 -2.20 3.53 3.92
CA VAL A 12 -1.79 2.44 4.82
C VAL A 12 -2.99 1.88 5.58
N GLN A 13 -3.81 2.75 6.19
CA GLN A 13 -4.99 2.32 6.95
C GLN A 13 -5.99 1.53 6.08
N MET A 14 -6.19 1.92 4.81
CA MET A 14 -7.09 1.19 3.89
C MET A 14 -6.62 -0.23 3.57
N ILE A 15 -5.31 -0.48 3.52
CA ILE A 15 -4.76 -1.79 3.10
C ILE A 15 -4.35 -2.68 4.27
N THR A 16 -4.02 -2.13 5.44
CA THR A 16 -3.58 -2.92 6.60
C THR A 16 -4.68 -3.88 7.07
N ILE A 17 -5.94 -3.41 7.15
CA ILE A 17 -7.07 -4.24 7.61
C ILE A 17 -7.25 -5.51 6.76
N PRO A 18 -7.38 -5.44 5.42
CA PRO A 18 -7.52 -6.64 4.60
C PRO A 18 -6.27 -7.53 4.60
N ILE A 19 -5.06 -6.96 4.62
CA ILE A 19 -3.81 -7.74 4.69
C ILE A 19 -3.74 -8.56 5.99
N GLN A 20 -4.09 -7.95 7.13
CA GLN A 20 -4.09 -8.66 8.42
C GLN A 20 -5.12 -9.79 8.47
N LYS A 21 -6.29 -9.62 7.84
CA LYS A 21 -7.34 -10.66 7.79
C LYS A 21 -6.87 -11.95 7.15
N VAL A 22 -6.00 -11.88 6.15
CA VAL A 22 -5.47 -13.05 5.43
C VAL A 22 -4.18 -13.62 6.05
N ARG A 23 -3.73 -13.04 7.17
CA ARG A 23 -2.62 -13.51 8.01
C ARG A 23 -1.39 -14.01 7.24
N PRO A 24 -0.79 -13.18 6.37
CA PRO A 24 0.49 -13.52 5.77
C PRO A 24 1.57 -13.53 6.85
N LYS A 25 2.61 -14.34 6.65
CA LYS A 25 3.82 -14.26 7.48
C LYS A 25 4.57 -12.95 7.21
N LYS A 26 4.55 -12.49 5.97
CA LYS A 26 5.18 -11.23 5.55
C LYS A 26 4.35 -10.54 4.47
N ALA A 27 4.20 -9.23 4.61
CA ALA A 27 3.57 -8.37 3.63
C ALA A 27 4.53 -7.26 3.24
N THR A 28 4.72 -7.05 1.95
CA THR A 28 5.47 -5.92 1.39
C THR A 28 4.54 -5.10 0.53
N VAL A 29 4.44 -3.80 0.81
CA VAL A 29 3.66 -2.86 0.00
C VAL A 29 4.61 -1.84 -0.58
N LYS A 30 4.52 -1.62 -1.88
CA LYS A 30 5.19 -0.52 -2.58
C LYS A 30 4.13 0.29 -3.30
N PHE A 31 4.19 1.60 -3.18
CA PHE A 31 3.37 2.47 -3.98
C PHE A 31 4.10 3.74 -4.38
N GLY A 32 3.76 4.23 -5.57
CA GLY A 32 4.20 5.52 -6.07
C GLY A 32 3.23 6.62 -5.69
N MET A 33 3.76 7.78 -5.30
CA MET A 33 2.98 8.98 -5.05
C MET A 33 3.64 10.14 -5.78
N GLU A 34 2.83 10.92 -6.50
CA GLU A 34 3.27 12.14 -7.16
C GLU A 34 2.78 13.35 -6.37
N MET A 35 3.60 14.40 -6.32
CA MET A 35 3.26 15.65 -5.65
C MET A 35 3.07 16.74 -6.70
N ALA A 36 1.91 17.39 -6.67
CA ALA A 36 1.64 18.58 -7.46
C ALA A 36 1.60 19.81 -6.55
N VAL A 37 2.20 20.90 -7.01
CA VAL A 37 2.12 22.20 -6.33
C VAL A 37 1.18 23.06 -7.17
N GLU A 38 -0.05 23.24 -6.70
CA GLU A 38 -1.05 24.06 -7.37
C GLU A 38 -1.29 25.33 -6.55
N SER A 39 -1.03 26.50 -7.14
CA SER A 39 -1.49 27.80 -6.61
C SER A 39 -1.22 28.08 -5.13
N GLY A 40 -0.08 27.60 -4.58
CA GLY A 40 0.29 27.77 -3.17
C GLY A 40 -0.20 26.66 -2.22
N GLN A 41 -0.89 25.64 -2.71
CA GLN A 41 -1.27 24.44 -1.97
C GLN A 41 -0.47 23.23 -2.45
N LEU A 42 0.08 22.46 -1.51
CA LEU A 42 0.70 21.17 -1.78
C LEU A 42 -0.40 20.11 -1.83
N ALA A 43 -0.65 19.53 -3.01
CA ALA A 43 -1.59 18.44 -3.19
C ALA A 43 -0.81 17.13 -3.44
N ALA A 44 -1.06 16.11 -2.62
CA ALA A 44 -0.60 14.76 -2.87
C ALA A 44 -1.61 14.05 -3.79
N VAL A 45 -1.16 13.60 -4.96
CA VAL A 45 -2.01 12.90 -5.92
C VAL A 45 -1.61 11.43 -5.96
N ILE A 46 -2.54 10.57 -5.55
CA ILE A 46 -2.41 9.12 -5.71
C ILE A 46 -2.88 8.78 -7.13
N VAL A 47 -1.93 8.62 -8.05
CA VAL A 47 -2.24 8.37 -9.47
C VAL A 47 -2.81 6.97 -9.63
N LYS A 48 -4.14 6.87 -9.80
CA LYS A 48 -4.82 5.65 -10.29
C LYS A 48 -4.46 5.46 -11.77
N GLY A 49 -3.31 4.83 -12.02
CA GLY A 49 -2.73 4.67 -13.35
C GLY A 49 -3.58 3.82 -14.29
N SER A 50 -3.80 4.33 -15.49
CA SER A 50 -4.47 3.67 -16.62
C SER A 50 -3.64 2.57 -17.30
N GLY A 51 -2.73 1.88 -16.59
CA GLY A 51 -2.01 0.73 -17.16
C GLY A 51 -0.64 0.38 -16.59
N LYS A 52 -0.07 1.14 -15.65
CA LYS A 52 1.10 0.74 -14.85
C LYS A 52 0.71 0.82 -13.38
N ALA A 53 0.74 -0.31 -12.69
CA ALA A 53 0.29 -0.38 -11.30
C ALA A 53 1.26 0.40 -10.41
N ASN A 54 0.84 1.58 -9.95
CA ASN A 54 1.55 2.38 -8.94
C ASN A 54 1.37 1.82 -7.51
N LEU A 55 0.76 0.64 -7.35
CA LEU A 55 0.58 -0.07 -6.09
C LEU A 55 0.88 -1.55 -6.33
N GLU A 56 1.93 -2.03 -5.69
CA GLU A 56 2.37 -3.43 -5.69
C GLU A 56 2.27 -3.96 -4.27
N ILE A 57 1.57 -5.08 -4.10
CA ILE A 57 1.41 -5.76 -2.82
C ILE A 57 1.92 -7.19 -2.99
N THR A 58 2.90 -7.58 -2.18
CA THR A 58 3.42 -8.94 -2.11
C THR A 58 3.11 -9.51 -0.75
N LEU A 59 2.44 -10.66 -0.72
CA LEU A 59 2.11 -11.39 0.49
C LEU A 59 2.78 -12.75 0.44
N GLU A 60 3.43 -13.13 1.55
CA GLU A 60 4.14 -14.39 1.70
C GLU A 60 3.50 -15.19 2.84
N TRP A 61 3.16 -16.45 2.58
CA TRP A 61 2.65 -17.41 3.56
C TRP A 61 3.62 -18.57 3.70
N GLU A 62 3.65 -19.20 4.87
CA GLU A 62 4.35 -20.48 5.01
C GLU A 62 3.54 -21.58 4.32
N PRO A 63 4.19 -22.53 3.65
CA PRO A 63 3.56 -23.80 3.35
C PRO A 63 3.09 -24.39 4.67
N GLN A 64 1.83 -24.78 4.75
CA GLN A 64 1.35 -25.56 5.89
C GLN A 64 2.16 -26.85 5.89
N ASP A 65 2.98 -27.06 6.93
CA ASP A 65 3.75 -28.29 7.08
C ASP A 65 2.76 -29.44 6.88
N LYS A 66 2.97 -30.21 5.80
CA LYS A 66 2.26 -31.47 5.63
C LYS A 66 2.67 -32.30 6.83
N ILE A 67 1.75 -32.48 7.77
CA ILE A 67 1.88 -33.52 8.78
C ILE A 67 1.97 -34.82 7.96
N GLU A 68 3.18 -35.34 7.78
CA GLU A 68 3.39 -36.68 7.27
C GLU A 68 2.76 -37.62 8.32
N LEU A 69 1.63 -38.22 7.92
CA LEU A 69 0.93 -39.27 8.66
C LEU A 69 1.70 -40.59 8.58
#